data_AF-A0A3D6ENL4-F1
#
_entry.id   AF-A0A3D6ENL4-F1
#
_cell.length_a   1.000
_cell.length_b   1.000
_cell.length_c   1.000
_cell.angle_alpha   90.00
_cell.angle_beta   90.00
_cell.angle_gamma   90.00
#
_symmetry.space_group_name_H-M   'P 1'
#
loop_
_entity.id
_entity.type
_entity.pdbx_description
1 polymer ?
#
loop_
_entity_poly.entity_id
_entity_poly.type
_entity_poly.pdbx_seq_one_letter_code
_entity_poly.pdbx_strand_id
1 'polypeptide(L)'
;MLLLVAAPAPPIASPLIEGDVADLPALEEALRVAAAATAAYGAWPPGPWRVRLHGDAAAFEHATGAPPGRSGQWLGDTLHLRPWDQLRHRDLGAVLRHELTHRRLKGGGLRRWTEEARCLWAEGHRRPPEAWPAHPAVALQDRLDRALAGGTTREQAWAYRWLRAWLRREPVPEPPVVARPDRDAWVKEAAPLGATITVVWPAERWLGPMVVNGQRLSHRPGRSWQFRGQAHFHGKAPVQTLKGLVEVRAEARGWRLAWTVSEAAWIAAATEGELGADAHPEARRALAAVLGRWLEGHRRQHPGGVLCPLTHCAVVRGTASPGTVQAAAASPPLDLDVRWAFFTGSGGGRPLSPREVWGEGPEASGGAAEVPGDRWLAWERRLPAVQVAALKRDVAPGLKPGQRGLRLGESGPYAVEALRLAAGRRFGWTAWPSNACEGEVQPDGALVLRGRGWGHNVGLCLATARFRAAQGATAEQILAEAFPVSWRKP
;
A
#
# COMPACT_ATOMS: atom_id res chain seq x y z
N MET A 1 -41.71 1.40 48.20
CA MET A 1 -40.95 1.81 46.99
C MET A 1 -39.95 0.70 46.70
N LEU A 2 -40.30 -0.25 45.81
CA LEU A 2 -39.43 -1.36 45.46
C LEU A 2 -38.26 -0.84 44.61
N LEU A 3 -37.04 -0.99 45.13
CA LEU A 3 -35.80 -0.81 44.38
C LEU A 3 -35.72 -1.92 43.32
N LEU A 4 -35.97 -1.56 42.06
CA LEU A 4 -35.63 -2.39 40.90
C LEU A 4 -34.09 -2.50 40.84
N VAL A 5 -33.56 -3.57 41.43
CA VAL A 5 -32.20 -4.03 41.16
C VAL A 5 -32.20 -4.50 39.71
N ALA A 6 -31.55 -3.72 38.83
CA ALA A 6 -31.36 -4.11 37.44
C ALA A 6 -30.68 -5.49 37.39
N ALA A 7 -31.29 -6.45 36.70
CA ALA A 7 -30.73 -7.78 36.50
C ALA A 7 -29.32 -7.67 35.88
N PRO A 8 -28.35 -8.50 36.31
CA PRO A 8 -27.01 -8.50 35.71
C PRO A 8 -27.13 -8.78 34.20
N ALA A 9 -26.42 -7.98 33.39
CA ALA A 9 -26.33 -8.21 31.96
C ALA A 9 -25.88 -9.66 31.69
N PRO A 10 -26.45 -10.34 30.67
CA PRO A 10 -26.09 -11.73 30.37
C PRO A 10 -24.57 -11.84 30.17
N PRO A 11 -23.95 -12.95 30.64
CA PRO A 11 -22.51 -13.14 30.47
C PRO A 11 -22.15 -13.12 28.99
N ILE A 12 -21.05 -12.45 28.65
CA ILE A 12 -20.50 -12.45 27.30
C ILE A 12 -20.21 -13.90 26.91
N ALA A 13 -20.73 -14.34 25.76
CA ALA A 13 -20.42 -15.67 25.23
C ALA A 13 -18.90 -15.82 25.05
N SER A 14 -18.34 -16.97 25.41
CA SER A 14 -16.92 -17.23 25.19
C SER A 14 -16.58 -17.13 23.70
N PRO A 15 -15.48 -16.46 23.31
CA PRO A 15 -15.09 -16.37 21.92
C PRO A 15 -14.62 -17.72 21.39
N LEU A 16 -14.75 -17.93 20.08
CA LEU A 16 -13.96 -18.94 19.39
C LEU A 16 -12.54 -18.38 19.17
N ILE A 17 -11.54 -19.05 19.74
CA ILE A 17 -10.13 -18.63 19.65
C ILE A 17 -9.46 -19.40 18.50
N GLU A 18 -8.86 -18.66 17.57
CA GLU A 18 -8.13 -19.17 16.41
C GLU A 18 -6.66 -18.71 16.47
N GLY A 19 -5.74 -19.59 16.08
CA GLY A 19 -4.30 -19.33 16.05
C GLY A 19 -3.52 -20.10 17.11
N ASP A 20 -2.19 -20.07 17.00
CA ASP A 20 -1.30 -20.73 17.95
C ASP A 20 -1.13 -19.86 19.20
N VAL A 21 -1.66 -20.35 20.32
CA VAL A 21 -1.54 -19.71 21.63
C VAL A 21 -0.80 -20.67 22.54
N ALA A 22 0.45 -20.34 22.86
CA ALA A 22 1.28 -21.20 23.73
C ALA A 22 0.68 -21.41 25.13
N ASP A 23 -0.19 -20.50 25.58
CA ASP A 23 -0.90 -20.59 26.86
C ASP A 23 -2.36 -20.10 26.69
N LEU A 24 -3.20 -20.97 26.11
CA LEU A 24 -4.62 -20.70 25.88
C LEU A 24 -5.39 -20.37 27.17
N PRO A 25 -5.21 -21.10 28.29
CA PRO A 25 -5.88 -20.76 29.56
C PRO A 25 -5.59 -19.35 30.06
N ALA A 26 -4.33 -18.87 29.95
CA ALA A 26 -3.99 -17.52 30.34
C ALA A 26 -4.69 -16.44 29.48
N LEU A 27 -4.81 -16.67 28.18
CA LEU A 27 -5.54 -15.77 27.28
C LEU A 27 -7.05 -15.77 27.58
N GLU A 28 -7.65 -16.94 27.76
CA GLU A 28 -9.08 -17.09 28.10
C GLU A 28 -9.42 -16.39 29.42
N GLU A 29 -8.58 -16.58 30.44
CA GLU A 29 -8.75 -15.91 31.73
C GLU A 29 -8.56 -14.39 31.59
N ALA A 30 -7.58 -13.92 30.83
CA ALA A 30 -7.37 -12.50 30.57
C ALA A 30 -8.58 -11.88 29.84
N LEU A 31 -9.16 -12.58 28.86
CA LEU A 31 -10.37 -12.17 28.15
C LEU A 31 -11.58 -12.12 29.10
N ARG A 32 -11.77 -13.14 29.94
CA ARG A 32 -12.86 -13.19 30.93
C ARG A 32 -12.76 -12.04 31.93
N VAL A 33 -11.57 -11.79 32.46
CA VAL A 33 -11.31 -10.70 33.41
C VAL A 33 -11.53 -9.33 32.74
N ALA A 34 -11.03 -9.13 31.52
CA ALA A 34 -11.22 -7.88 30.77
C ALA A 34 -12.70 -7.65 30.38
N ALA A 35 -13.41 -8.71 30.00
CA ALA A 35 -14.83 -8.69 29.67
C ALA A 35 -15.68 -8.24 30.88
N ALA A 36 -15.40 -8.80 32.06
CA ALA A 36 -16.04 -8.39 33.31
C ALA A 36 -15.67 -6.95 33.69
N ALA A 37 -14.40 -6.58 33.56
CA ALA A 37 -13.91 -5.24 33.88
C ALA A 37 -14.47 -4.13 32.97
N THR A 38 -14.95 -4.47 31.78
CA THR A 38 -15.52 -3.49 30.82
C THR A 38 -17.05 -3.47 30.81
N ALA A 39 -17.73 -4.25 31.66
CA ALA A 39 -19.18 -4.38 31.65
C ALA A 39 -19.93 -3.04 31.80
N ALA A 40 -19.37 -2.10 32.56
CA ALA A 40 -19.99 -0.79 32.79
C ALA A 40 -19.87 0.19 31.62
N TYR A 41 -19.15 -0.14 30.53
CA TYR A 41 -18.95 0.76 29.39
C TYR A 41 -20.03 0.63 28.30
N GLY A 42 -20.85 -0.41 28.35
CA GLY A 42 -21.92 -0.63 27.39
C GLY A 42 -22.32 -2.10 27.30
N ALA A 43 -23.48 -2.38 26.71
CA ALA A 43 -23.92 -3.74 26.45
C ALA A 43 -22.96 -4.43 25.47
N TRP A 44 -22.79 -5.75 25.62
CA TRP A 44 -22.06 -6.52 24.63
C TRP A 44 -23.00 -6.84 23.45
N PRO A 45 -22.56 -6.65 22.19
CA PRO A 45 -23.39 -7.00 21.03
C PRO A 45 -23.75 -8.50 21.03
N PRO A 46 -24.99 -8.88 20.68
CA PRO A 46 -25.39 -10.28 20.62
C PRO A 46 -24.68 -11.01 19.48
N GLY A 47 -24.59 -12.34 19.59
CA GLY A 47 -24.02 -13.21 18.56
C GLY A 47 -22.62 -13.73 18.90
N PRO A 48 -22.16 -14.76 18.16
CA PRO A 48 -20.83 -15.32 18.34
C PRO A 48 -19.76 -14.32 17.90
N TRP A 49 -18.59 -14.42 18.51
CA TRP A 49 -17.43 -13.62 18.15
C TRP A 49 -16.16 -14.45 18.23
N ARG A 50 -15.11 -13.98 17.55
CA ARG A 50 -13.84 -14.69 17.41
C ARG A 50 -12.69 -13.86 17.95
N VAL A 51 -11.67 -14.54 18.46
CA VAL A 51 -10.35 -13.96 18.71
C VAL A 51 -9.36 -14.68 17.82
N ARG A 52 -8.64 -13.94 16.98
CA ARG A 52 -7.62 -14.51 16.09
C ARG A 52 -6.24 -14.00 16.45
N LEU A 53 -5.37 -14.88 16.93
CA LEU A 53 -3.95 -14.61 17.12
C LEU A 53 -3.21 -14.93 15.84
N HIS A 54 -2.39 -13.98 15.41
CA HIS A 54 -1.56 -14.16 14.23
C HIS A 54 -0.19 -14.71 14.60
N GLY A 55 0.39 -15.54 13.74
CA GLY A 55 1.70 -16.16 14.01
C GLY A 55 2.86 -15.16 14.01
N ASP A 56 2.74 -14.07 13.27
CA ASP A 56 3.69 -12.96 13.32
C ASP A 56 3.00 -11.59 13.16
N ALA A 57 3.79 -10.54 13.40
CA ALA A 57 3.40 -9.14 13.29
C ALA A 57 2.89 -8.75 11.88
N ALA A 58 3.53 -9.28 10.84
CA ALA A 58 3.21 -8.95 9.44
C ALA A 58 1.89 -9.61 9.03
N ALA A 59 1.62 -10.83 9.48
CA ALA A 59 0.35 -11.51 9.29
C ALA A 59 -0.81 -10.73 9.93
N PHE A 60 -0.62 -10.20 11.14
CA PHE A 60 -1.59 -9.28 11.77
C PHE A 60 -1.80 -8.02 10.93
N GLU A 61 -0.73 -7.33 10.53
CA GLU A 61 -0.80 -6.08 9.77
C GLU A 61 -1.44 -6.27 8.38
N HIS A 62 -1.12 -7.36 7.68
CA HIS A 62 -1.73 -7.72 6.40
C HIS A 62 -3.22 -8.06 6.54
N ALA A 63 -3.60 -8.83 7.56
CA ALA A 63 -4.98 -9.24 7.74
C ALA A 63 -5.89 -8.10 8.20
N THR A 64 -5.33 -7.10 8.89
CA THR A 64 -6.11 -6.03 9.53
C THR A 64 -5.99 -4.66 8.85
N GLY A 65 -4.92 -4.45 8.08
CA GLY A 65 -4.52 -3.12 7.60
C GLY A 65 -4.04 -2.19 8.73
N ALA A 66 -3.77 -2.73 9.92
CA ALA A 66 -3.29 -1.95 11.07
C ALA A 66 -1.89 -1.37 10.82
N PRO A 67 -1.60 -0.16 11.32
CA PRO A 67 -0.24 0.37 11.31
C PRO A 67 0.68 -0.43 12.26
N PRO A 68 2.01 -0.40 12.02
CA PRO A 68 2.98 -1.05 12.90
C PRO A 68 2.87 -0.62 14.36
N GLY A 69 2.95 -1.58 15.27
CA GLY A 69 2.92 -1.35 16.72
C GLY A 69 1.53 -1.43 17.38
N ARG A 70 0.45 -1.49 16.59
CA ARG A 70 -0.92 -1.75 17.09
C ARG A 70 -1.05 -3.19 17.59
N SER A 71 -1.59 -3.37 18.80
CA SER A 71 -1.67 -4.69 19.48
C SER A 71 -2.91 -5.51 19.10
N GLY A 72 -4.02 -4.85 18.78
CA GLY A 72 -5.28 -5.50 18.43
C GLY A 72 -6.15 -4.63 17.52
N GLN A 73 -7.08 -5.25 16.81
CA GLN A 73 -8.06 -4.56 15.99
C GLN A 73 -9.28 -5.45 15.72
N TRP A 74 -10.47 -4.85 15.81
CA TRP A 74 -11.71 -5.50 15.37
C TRP A 74 -11.92 -5.39 13.87
N LEU A 75 -12.24 -6.53 13.24
CA LEU A 75 -12.83 -6.61 11.91
C LEU A 75 -14.13 -7.42 11.98
N GLY A 76 -15.26 -6.78 11.71
CA GLY A 76 -16.57 -7.41 11.90
C GLY A 76 -16.76 -7.84 13.36
N ASP A 77 -16.87 -9.16 13.57
CA ASP A 77 -17.03 -9.83 14.87
C ASP A 77 -15.78 -10.62 15.29
N THR A 78 -14.64 -10.34 14.66
CA THR A 78 -13.35 -10.95 15.01
C THR A 78 -12.41 -9.90 15.58
N LEU A 79 -11.93 -10.15 16.81
CA LEU A 79 -10.82 -9.42 17.40
C LEU A 79 -9.52 -10.06 16.91
N HIS A 80 -8.81 -9.36 16.03
CA HIS A 80 -7.47 -9.77 15.63
C HIS A 80 -6.46 -9.26 16.65
N LEU A 81 -5.54 -10.12 17.04
CA LEU A 81 -4.49 -9.85 18.01
C LEU A 81 -3.12 -10.16 17.40
N ARG A 82 -2.12 -9.36 17.77
CA ARG A 82 -0.71 -9.66 17.48
C ARG A 82 -0.31 -11.03 18.07
N PRO A 83 0.85 -11.56 17.64
CA PRO A 83 1.40 -12.80 18.19
C PRO A 83 1.45 -12.86 19.71
N TRP A 84 1.18 -14.05 20.26
CA TRP A 84 1.13 -14.28 21.71
C TRP A 84 2.43 -13.88 22.42
N ASP A 85 3.59 -14.20 21.83
CA ASP A 85 4.90 -13.85 22.34
C ASP A 85 5.07 -12.33 22.50
N GLN A 86 4.54 -11.51 21.59
CA GLN A 86 4.59 -10.06 21.70
C GLN A 86 3.61 -9.51 22.74
N LEU A 87 2.45 -10.15 22.87
CA LEU A 87 1.38 -9.70 23.75
C LEU A 87 1.63 -10.05 25.22
N ARG A 88 2.17 -11.24 25.51
CA ARG A 88 2.47 -11.68 26.89
C ARG A 88 3.51 -10.80 27.60
N HIS A 89 4.33 -10.07 26.84
CA HIS A 89 5.33 -9.12 27.36
C HIS A 89 4.76 -7.71 27.57
N ARG A 90 3.49 -7.47 27.23
CA ARG A 90 2.77 -6.21 27.47
C ARG A 90 1.74 -6.39 28.59
N ASP A 91 1.12 -5.31 29.02
CA ASP A 91 -0.10 -5.39 29.83
C ASP A 91 -1.27 -5.83 28.95
N LEU A 92 -1.37 -7.16 28.74
CA LEU A 92 -2.44 -7.78 27.97
C LEU A 92 -3.82 -7.41 28.53
N GLY A 93 -3.95 -7.28 29.85
CA GLY A 93 -5.19 -6.87 30.49
C GLY A 93 -5.63 -5.47 30.01
N ALA A 94 -4.73 -4.50 29.98
CA ALA A 94 -5.02 -3.15 29.49
C ALA A 94 -5.41 -3.17 28.00
N VAL A 95 -4.66 -3.92 27.17
CA VAL A 95 -4.96 -4.08 25.73
C VAL A 95 -6.34 -4.67 25.51
N LEU A 96 -6.68 -5.76 26.21
CA LEU A 96 -7.98 -6.40 26.05
C LEU A 96 -9.11 -5.49 26.55
N ARG A 97 -8.94 -4.78 27.66
CA ARG A 97 -9.95 -3.80 28.13
C ARG A 97 -10.17 -2.69 27.09
N HIS A 98 -9.11 -2.20 26.46
CA HIS A 98 -9.20 -1.21 25.38
C HIS A 98 -10.05 -1.76 24.21
N GLU A 99 -9.68 -2.93 23.67
CA GLU A 99 -10.34 -3.50 22.49
C GLU A 99 -11.79 -3.94 22.78
N LEU A 100 -12.07 -4.56 23.93
CA LEU A 100 -13.43 -4.96 24.30
C LEU A 100 -14.33 -3.73 24.53
N THR A 101 -13.76 -2.59 24.93
CA THR A 101 -14.52 -1.34 25.07
C THR A 101 -14.94 -0.77 23.72
N HIS A 102 -14.07 -0.78 22.70
CA HIS A 102 -14.46 -0.44 21.33
C HIS A 102 -15.68 -1.26 20.88
N ARG A 103 -15.66 -2.56 21.17
CA ARG A 103 -16.76 -3.45 20.79
C ARG A 103 -18.09 -3.10 21.46
N ARG A 104 -18.06 -2.73 22.76
CA ARG A 104 -19.25 -2.31 23.51
C ARG A 104 -19.81 -0.95 23.08
N LEU A 105 -18.94 -0.06 22.59
CA LEU A 105 -19.32 1.27 22.12
C LEU A 105 -19.80 1.29 20.66
N LYS A 106 -19.59 0.19 19.92
CA LYS A 106 -20.00 0.05 18.52
C LYS A 106 -21.50 0.32 18.36
N GLY A 107 -21.85 1.25 17.46
CA GLY A 107 -23.24 1.65 17.20
C GLY A 107 -23.74 2.81 18.05
N GLY A 108 -22.96 3.32 19.01
CA GLY A 108 -23.33 4.43 19.88
C GLY A 108 -23.25 5.83 19.26
N GLY A 109 -22.98 5.95 17.95
CA GLY A 109 -22.89 7.25 17.24
C GLY A 109 -21.80 8.19 17.76
N LEU A 110 -20.79 7.66 18.48
CA LEU A 110 -19.73 8.46 19.06
C LEU A 110 -18.76 8.96 17.98
N ARG A 111 -18.24 10.17 18.17
CA ARG A 111 -17.06 10.62 17.43
C ARG A 111 -15.86 9.74 17.77
N ARG A 112 -14.94 9.60 16.83
CA ARG A 112 -13.80 8.70 16.96
C ARG A 112 -12.91 9.04 18.15
N TRP A 113 -12.63 10.32 18.37
CA TRP A 113 -11.85 10.78 19.53
C TRP A 113 -12.54 10.46 20.86
N THR A 114 -13.87 10.56 20.91
CA THR A 114 -14.67 10.26 22.11
C THR A 114 -14.68 8.76 22.39
N GLU A 115 -14.84 7.95 21.36
CA GLU A 115 -14.76 6.48 21.46
C GLU A 115 -13.37 6.05 21.97
N GLU A 116 -12.30 6.55 21.34
CA GLU A 116 -10.92 6.25 21.72
C GLU A 116 -10.62 6.67 23.16
N ALA A 117 -11.08 7.86 23.58
CA ALA A 117 -10.90 8.32 24.96
C ALA A 117 -11.52 7.38 25.98
N ARG A 118 -12.71 6.85 25.69
CA ARG A 118 -13.37 5.87 26.56
C ARG A 118 -12.60 4.55 26.62
N CYS A 119 -12.03 4.11 25.49
CA CYS A 119 -11.20 2.91 25.43
C CYS A 119 -9.89 3.08 26.21
N LEU A 120 -9.25 4.24 26.09
CA LEU A 120 -8.05 4.61 26.87
C LEU A 120 -8.34 4.67 28.39
N TRP A 121 -9.53 5.14 28.78
CA TRP A 121 -9.93 5.15 30.20
C TRP A 121 -10.12 3.72 30.75
N ALA A 122 -10.71 2.84 29.95
CA ALA A 122 -10.94 1.43 30.28
C ALA A 122 -9.66 0.62 30.49
N GLU A 123 -8.52 1.07 29.94
CA GLU A 123 -7.21 0.45 30.22
C GLU A 123 -6.91 0.41 31.72
N GLY A 124 -7.32 1.42 32.49
CA GLY A 124 -7.05 1.50 33.95
C GLY A 124 -8.28 1.42 34.85
N HIS A 125 -9.48 1.64 34.31
CA HIS A 125 -10.68 1.86 35.12
C HIS A 125 -11.81 0.90 34.73
N ARG A 126 -12.44 0.27 35.72
CA ARG A 126 -13.54 -0.68 35.50
C ARG A 126 -14.90 -0.02 35.22
N ARG A 127 -15.00 1.29 35.43
CA ARG A 127 -16.23 2.07 35.23
C ARG A 127 -15.90 3.41 34.57
N PRO A 128 -16.79 3.94 33.72
CA PRO A 128 -16.76 5.34 33.31
C PRO A 128 -16.72 6.27 34.53
N PRO A 129 -16.11 7.46 34.42
CA PRO A 129 -16.22 8.48 35.46
C PRO A 129 -17.67 8.98 35.55
N GLU A 130 -18.07 9.49 36.71
CA GLU A 130 -19.39 10.11 36.91
C GLU A 130 -19.62 11.29 35.95
N ALA A 131 -18.55 12.04 35.66
CA ALA A 131 -18.54 13.09 34.66
C ALA A 131 -17.24 13.03 33.85
N TRP A 132 -17.38 12.95 32.52
CA TRP A 132 -16.27 13.12 31.60
C TRP A 132 -15.75 14.56 31.65
N PRO A 133 -14.46 14.80 31.37
CA PRO A 133 -13.97 16.16 31.21
C PRO A 133 -14.74 16.91 30.11
N ALA A 134 -14.79 18.24 30.19
CA ALA A 134 -15.47 19.06 29.20
C ALA A 134 -14.90 18.79 27.79
N HIS A 135 -15.79 18.71 26.80
CA HIS A 135 -15.38 18.49 25.42
C HIS A 135 -14.47 19.64 24.94
N PRO A 136 -13.38 19.33 24.22
CA PRO A 136 -12.56 20.37 23.61
C PRO A 136 -13.36 21.11 22.53
N ALA A 137 -12.86 22.28 22.10
CA ALA A 137 -13.47 23.03 20.99
C ALA A 137 -13.63 22.15 19.73
N VAL A 138 -14.70 22.37 18.95
CA VAL A 138 -15.06 21.55 17.78
C VAL A 138 -13.88 21.38 16.81
N ALA A 139 -13.12 22.44 16.54
CA ALA A 139 -11.95 22.37 15.66
C ALA A 139 -10.86 21.40 16.16
N LEU A 140 -10.67 21.31 17.48
CA LEU A 140 -9.73 20.38 18.10
C LEU A 140 -10.28 18.95 18.06
N GLN A 141 -11.60 18.77 18.27
CA GLN A 141 -12.25 17.47 18.09
C GLN A 141 -12.04 16.92 16.67
N ASP A 142 -12.22 17.75 15.63
CA ASP A 142 -12.02 17.34 14.23
C ASP A 142 -10.57 16.96 13.95
N ARG A 143 -9.61 17.65 14.56
CA ARG A 143 -8.20 17.32 14.45
C ARG A 143 -7.87 15.99 15.13
N LEU A 144 -8.42 15.75 16.33
CA LEU A 144 -8.26 14.49 17.04
C LEU A 144 -8.86 13.32 16.23
N ASP A 145 -10.05 13.50 15.67
CA ASP A 145 -10.68 12.50 14.80
C ASP A 145 -9.79 12.16 13.60
N ARG A 146 -9.27 13.17 12.88
CA ARG A 146 -8.35 12.94 11.76
C ARG A 146 -7.05 12.28 12.20
N ALA A 147 -6.47 12.71 13.32
CA ALA A 147 -5.23 12.15 13.84
C ALA A 147 -5.38 10.66 14.20
N LEU A 148 -6.51 10.29 14.82
CA LEU A 148 -6.83 8.91 15.18
C LEU A 148 -7.32 8.08 14.00
N ALA A 149 -7.83 8.72 12.93
CA ALA A 149 -8.32 8.08 11.71
C ALA A 149 -7.26 7.57 10.74
N GLY A 150 -6.07 8.13 10.81
CA GLY A 150 -4.96 7.80 9.92
C GLY A 150 -3.96 8.94 9.84
N GLY A 151 -3.82 9.73 10.91
CA GLY A 151 -2.82 10.78 10.99
C GLY A 151 -1.40 10.22 10.88
N THR A 152 -0.43 11.10 10.67
CA THR A 152 0.99 10.69 10.74
C THR A 152 1.29 10.04 12.09
N THR A 153 2.32 9.19 12.18
CA THR A 153 2.75 8.58 13.46
C THR A 153 2.94 9.62 14.56
N ARG A 154 3.36 10.85 14.22
CA ARG A 154 3.53 11.97 15.17
C ARG A 154 2.20 12.60 15.60
N GLU A 155 1.27 12.83 14.67
CA GLU A 155 -0.08 13.34 14.97
C GLU A 155 -0.88 12.33 15.78
N GLN A 156 -0.83 11.06 15.41
CA GLN A 156 -1.50 9.98 16.14
C GLN A 156 -0.91 9.84 17.55
N ALA A 157 0.42 9.81 17.69
CA ALA A 157 1.07 9.77 19.00
C ALA A 157 0.75 11.01 19.86
N TRP A 158 0.63 12.18 19.25
CA TRP A 158 0.16 13.37 19.96
C TRP A 158 -1.30 13.21 20.41
N ALA A 159 -2.20 12.78 19.53
CA ALA A 159 -3.61 12.60 19.88
C ALA A 159 -3.77 11.63 21.06
N TYR A 160 -3.03 10.51 21.07
CA TYR A 160 -3.00 9.58 22.20
C TYR A 160 -2.51 10.24 23.50
N ARG A 161 -1.40 11.00 23.46
CA ARG A 161 -0.92 11.73 24.65
C ARG A 161 -1.91 12.81 25.10
N TRP A 162 -2.53 13.48 24.14
CA TRP A 162 -3.54 14.52 24.38
C TRP A 162 -4.76 13.94 25.08
N LEU A 163 -5.32 12.85 24.56
CA LEU A 163 -6.47 12.18 25.19
C LEU A 163 -6.14 11.70 26.61
N ARG A 164 -4.96 11.12 26.82
CA ARG A 164 -4.53 10.68 28.16
C ARG A 164 -4.41 11.84 29.15
N ALA A 165 -3.83 12.96 28.73
CA ALA A 165 -3.74 14.16 29.57
C ALA A 165 -5.12 14.76 29.85
N TRP A 166 -5.98 14.84 28.82
CA TRP A 166 -7.36 15.32 28.94
C TRP A 166 -8.18 14.49 29.92
N LEU A 167 -8.08 13.15 29.84
CA LEU A 167 -8.74 12.22 30.77
C LEU A 167 -8.29 12.43 32.21
N ARG A 168 -7.00 12.72 32.43
CA ARG A 168 -6.42 12.94 33.76
C ARG A 168 -6.55 14.37 34.27
N ARG A 169 -7.13 15.28 33.49
CA ARG A 169 -7.15 16.73 33.77
C ARG A 169 -5.74 17.30 33.97
N GLU A 170 -4.77 16.71 33.28
CA GLU A 170 -3.37 17.15 33.23
C GLU A 170 -3.18 18.19 32.12
N PRO A 171 -2.08 18.97 32.16
CA PRO A 171 -1.69 19.82 31.06
C PRO A 171 -1.62 19.03 29.75
N VAL A 172 -2.46 19.41 28.79
CA VAL A 172 -2.50 18.72 27.50
C VAL A 172 -1.28 19.08 26.66
N PRO A 173 -0.60 18.11 26.03
CA PRO A 173 0.54 18.37 25.17
C PRO A 173 0.11 19.26 24.00
N GLU A 174 0.94 20.24 23.69
CA GLU A 174 0.69 21.06 22.51
C GLU A 174 0.60 20.18 21.26
N PRO A 175 -0.37 20.47 20.36
CA PRO A 175 -0.38 19.84 19.07
C PRO A 175 0.97 20.02 18.39
N PRO A 176 1.51 18.99 17.71
CA PRO A 176 2.68 19.19 16.87
C PRO A 176 2.36 20.36 15.94
N VAL A 177 3.28 21.33 15.89
CA VAL A 177 3.09 22.57 15.15
C VAL A 177 2.75 22.21 13.71
N VAL A 178 1.50 22.43 13.34
CA VAL A 178 1.14 22.59 11.93
C VAL A 178 1.77 23.91 11.56
N ALA A 179 2.79 23.90 10.71
CA ALA A 179 3.33 25.15 10.18
C ALA A 179 2.13 25.95 9.62
N ARG A 180 1.78 27.06 10.28
CA ARG A 180 0.75 27.95 9.77
C ARG A 180 1.25 28.51 8.44
N PRO A 181 0.46 28.48 7.36
CA PRO A 181 0.80 29.19 6.15
C PRO A 181 0.86 30.69 6.49
N ASP A 182 1.85 31.36 5.92
CA ASP A 182 2.04 32.79 6.07
C ASP A 182 0.78 33.55 5.61
N ARG A 183 0.41 34.60 6.35
CA ARG A 183 -0.90 35.27 6.27
C ARG A 183 -1.12 36.14 5.03
N ASP A 184 -0.15 36.18 4.11
CA ASP A 184 -0.26 36.97 2.86
C ASP A 184 -0.72 36.15 1.64
N ALA A 185 -1.06 34.88 1.81
CA ALA A 185 -1.62 34.07 0.73
C ALA A 185 -3.13 34.29 0.60
N TRP A 186 -3.53 35.33 -0.15
CA TRP A 186 -4.90 35.45 -0.68
C TRP A 186 -5.30 34.15 -1.40
N VAL A 187 -6.30 33.46 -0.86
CA VAL A 187 -6.92 32.27 -1.44
C VAL A 187 -8.02 32.73 -2.38
N LYS A 188 -7.80 32.58 -3.69
CA LYS A 188 -8.92 32.32 -4.59
C LYS A 188 -9.12 30.81 -4.58
N GLU A 189 -10.25 30.35 -4.05
CA GLU A 189 -10.64 28.95 -4.08
C GLU A 189 -10.58 28.45 -5.52
N ALA A 190 -9.54 27.68 -5.83
CA ALA A 190 -9.54 26.86 -7.02
C ALA A 190 -10.51 25.72 -6.77
N ALA A 191 -11.44 25.53 -7.71
CA ALA A 191 -12.48 24.51 -7.67
C ALA A 191 -11.95 23.14 -7.22
N PRO A 192 -12.76 22.33 -6.54
CA PRO A 192 -12.37 21.01 -6.08
C PRO A 192 -11.83 20.20 -7.28
N LEU A 193 -10.54 19.87 -7.24
CA LEU A 193 -9.99 18.84 -8.10
C LEU A 193 -10.77 17.56 -7.76
N GLY A 194 -11.22 16.83 -8.79
CA GLY A 194 -11.81 15.49 -8.62
C GLY A 194 -10.84 14.50 -7.96
N ALA A 195 -11.06 13.19 -8.12
CA ALA A 195 -10.16 12.18 -7.57
C ALA A 195 -8.67 12.52 -7.83
N THR A 196 -7.89 12.66 -6.74
CA THR A 196 -6.47 13.01 -6.81
C THR A 196 -5.58 11.81 -6.50
N ILE A 197 -4.47 11.71 -7.20
CA ILE A 197 -3.41 10.72 -6.97
C ILE A 197 -2.21 11.42 -6.33
N THR A 198 -1.61 10.79 -5.31
CA THR A 198 -0.36 11.26 -4.72
C THR A 198 0.76 10.29 -5.00
N VAL A 199 1.81 10.73 -5.66
CA VAL A 199 3.03 9.94 -5.91
C VAL A 199 4.10 10.33 -4.91
N VAL A 200 4.75 9.35 -4.27
CA VAL A 200 5.77 9.61 -3.23
C VAL A 200 7.13 9.00 -3.58
N TRP A 201 8.15 9.85 -3.65
CA TRP A 201 9.55 9.44 -3.67
C TRP A 201 10.09 9.42 -2.23
N PRO A 202 10.66 8.29 -1.79
CA PRO A 202 11.22 8.16 -0.44
C PRO A 202 12.56 8.89 -0.32
N ALA A 203 12.92 9.30 0.90
CA ALA A 203 14.03 10.22 1.14
C ALA A 203 15.40 9.71 0.72
N GLU A 204 15.60 8.39 0.77
CA GLU A 204 16.86 7.72 0.44
C GLU A 204 17.24 7.88 -1.03
N ARG A 205 16.30 8.29 -1.89
CA ARG A 205 16.55 8.56 -3.30
C ARG A 205 17.16 9.93 -3.57
N TRP A 206 17.22 10.80 -2.57
CA TRP A 206 17.71 12.16 -2.74
C TRP A 206 18.61 12.60 -1.59
N LEU A 207 19.92 12.42 -1.78
CA LEU A 207 20.95 12.74 -0.79
C LEU A 207 21.64 14.10 -1.01
N GLY A 208 21.46 14.71 -2.18
CA GLY A 208 22.09 15.98 -2.56
C GLY A 208 21.34 17.25 -2.09
N PRO A 209 21.91 18.43 -2.35
CA PRO A 209 21.21 19.70 -2.13
C PRO A 209 19.93 19.73 -2.96
N MET A 210 18.84 20.18 -2.34
CA MET A 210 17.56 20.36 -3.01
C MET A 210 17.48 21.78 -3.54
N VAL A 211 17.34 21.93 -4.85
CA VAL A 211 17.14 23.23 -5.50
C VAL A 211 15.85 23.14 -6.31
N VAL A 212 14.88 23.97 -5.96
CA VAL A 212 13.56 24.03 -6.60
C VAL A 212 13.32 25.46 -7.08
N ASN A 213 12.96 25.64 -8.35
CA ASN A 213 12.74 26.95 -8.99
C ASN A 213 13.91 27.92 -8.74
N GLY A 214 15.15 27.45 -8.87
CA GLY A 214 16.36 28.23 -8.60
C GLY A 214 16.68 28.48 -7.13
N GLN A 215 15.83 28.07 -6.19
CA GLN A 215 16.04 28.28 -4.75
C GLN A 215 16.58 27.02 -4.07
N ARG A 216 17.71 27.15 -3.37
CA ARG A 216 18.26 26.06 -2.55
C ARG A 216 17.48 25.94 -1.23
N LEU A 217 16.85 24.80 -1.02
CA LEU A 217 16.11 24.51 0.20
C LEU A 217 17.07 24.09 1.33
N SER A 218 16.85 24.59 2.54
CA SER A 218 17.69 24.27 3.69
C SER A 218 17.42 22.85 4.18
N HIS A 219 18.43 21.96 4.24
CA HIS A 219 18.22 20.63 4.81
C HIS A 219 18.16 20.72 6.34
N ARG A 220 16.95 20.68 6.89
CA ARG A 220 16.69 20.57 8.34
C ARG A 220 15.61 19.51 8.55
N PRO A 221 15.92 18.34 9.14
CA PRO A 221 14.96 17.25 9.27
C PRO A 221 13.63 17.70 9.87
N GLY A 222 12.53 17.35 9.20
CA GLY A 222 11.16 17.75 9.57
C GLY A 222 10.66 19.04 8.91
N ARG A 223 11.53 19.84 8.28
CA ARG A 223 11.11 21.02 7.49
C ARG A 223 10.48 20.57 6.17
N SER A 224 9.42 21.25 5.75
CA SER A 224 8.74 21.00 4.46
C SER A 224 8.55 22.28 3.66
N TRP A 225 8.42 22.12 2.34
CA TRP A 225 8.16 23.16 1.36
C TRP A 225 7.06 22.67 0.44
N GLN A 226 6.09 23.53 0.16
CA GLN A 226 5.00 23.23 -0.76
C GLN A 226 5.07 24.18 -1.95
N PHE A 227 4.97 23.62 -3.15
CA PHE A 227 4.92 24.35 -4.40
C PHE A 227 3.59 24.04 -5.07
N ARG A 228 2.87 25.09 -5.49
CA ARG A 228 1.64 24.98 -6.27
C ARG A 228 1.91 25.44 -7.69
N GLY A 229 1.38 24.72 -8.68
CA GLY A 229 1.69 24.99 -10.07
C GLY A 229 2.94 24.24 -10.50
N GLN A 230 3.95 24.92 -11.02
CA GLN A 230 5.14 24.28 -11.60
C GLN A 230 6.34 24.34 -10.64
N ALA A 231 6.92 23.18 -10.35
CA ALA A 231 8.14 23.02 -9.59
C ALA A 231 9.24 22.43 -10.50
N HIS A 232 10.30 23.20 -10.72
CA HIS A 232 11.49 22.80 -11.48
C HIS A 232 12.57 22.39 -10.51
N PHE A 233 13.08 21.17 -10.66
CA PHE A 233 14.12 20.64 -9.82
C PHE A 233 15.45 20.65 -10.58
N HIS A 234 16.52 21.03 -9.89
CA HIS A 234 17.86 21.10 -10.49
C HIS A 234 18.81 20.07 -9.88
N GLY A 235 19.93 19.81 -10.57
CA GLY A 235 20.96 18.87 -10.14
C GLY A 235 20.56 17.41 -10.38
N LYS A 236 20.93 16.51 -9.45
CA LYS A 236 20.67 15.07 -9.54
C LYS A 236 19.27 14.67 -9.05
N ALA A 237 18.28 15.54 -9.26
CA ALA A 237 16.90 15.27 -8.86
C ALA A 237 16.32 14.07 -9.65
N PRO A 238 15.48 13.22 -9.02
CA PRO A 238 14.85 12.09 -9.71
C PRO A 238 13.78 12.50 -10.74
N VAL A 239 13.36 13.76 -10.71
CA VAL A 239 12.40 14.39 -11.62
C VAL A 239 12.90 15.78 -11.97
N GLN A 240 12.62 16.26 -13.18
CA GLN A 240 13.02 17.61 -13.62
C GLN A 240 11.92 18.65 -13.39
N THR A 241 10.67 18.32 -13.67
CA THR A 241 9.54 19.24 -13.55
C THR A 241 8.29 18.53 -13.09
N LEU A 242 7.59 19.11 -12.12
CA LEU A 242 6.29 18.65 -11.64
C LEU A 242 5.27 19.79 -11.67
N LYS A 243 4.09 19.53 -12.24
CA LYS A 243 2.95 20.43 -12.28
C LYS A 243 1.86 19.90 -11.36
N GLY A 244 1.34 20.73 -10.46
CA GLY A 244 0.32 20.34 -9.48
C GLY A 244 0.68 20.82 -8.07
N LEU A 245 0.34 20.01 -7.07
CA LEU A 245 0.79 20.23 -5.70
C LEU A 245 2.04 19.37 -5.47
N VAL A 246 3.13 20.01 -5.07
CA VAL A 246 4.42 19.36 -4.81
C VAL A 246 4.81 19.67 -3.37
N GLU A 247 4.99 18.65 -2.55
CA GLU A 247 5.55 18.77 -1.21
C GLU A 247 6.93 18.14 -1.16
N VAL A 248 7.91 18.92 -0.73
CA VAL A 248 9.27 18.45 -0.45
C VAL A 248 9.48 18.51 1.05
N ARG A 249 9.99 17.43 1.65
CA ARG A 249 10.27 17.35 3.08
C ARG A 249 11.69 16.87 3.32
N ALA A 250 12.44 17.60 4.13
CA ALA A 250 13.74 17.19 4.58
C ALA A 250 13.60 16.08 5.64
N GLU A 251 14.28 14.95 5.43
CA GLU A 251 14.37 13.84 6.37
C GLU A 251 15.83 13.58 6.75
N ALA A 252 16.06 12.78 7.80
CA ALA A 252 17.40 12.54 8.34
C ALA A 252 18.39 12.01 7.28
N ARG A 253 17.90 11.24 6.30
CA ARG A 253 18.71 10.61 5.24
C ARG A 253 18.36 11.11 3.84
N GLY A 254 17.83 12.33 3.68
CA GLY A 254 17.60 12.92 2.36
C GLY A 254 16.34 13.77 2.25
N TRP A 255 15.67 13.70 1.10
CA TRP A 255 14.47 14.47 0.79
C TRP A 255 13.32 13.60 0.33
N ARG A 256 12.23 13.57 1.11
CA ARG A 256 10.96 12.97 0.68
C ARG A 256 10.24 13.96 -0.23
N LEU A 257 9.74 13.48 -1.36
CA LEU A 257 8.97 14.27 -2.32
C LEU A 257 7.59 13.63 -2.50
N ALA A 258 6.53 14.41 -2.37
CA ALA A 258 5.16 14.00 -2.66
C ALA A 258 4.57 14.90 -3.75
N TRP A 259 3.92 14.31 -4.74
CA TRP A 259 3.31 15.02 -5.87
C TRP A 259 1.84 14.62 -5.98
N THR A 260 0.94 15.57 -5.75
CA THR A 260 -0.51 15.36 -5.82
C THR A 260 -1.10 16.03 -7.07
N VAL A 261 -1.79 15.24 -7.88
CA VAL A 261 -2.38 15.64 -9.17
C VAL A 261 -3.70 14.93 -9.46
N SER A 262 -4.40 15.34 -10.51
CA SER A 262 -5.56 14.59 -11.01
C SER A 262 -5.14 13.23 -11.58
N GLU A 263 -6.07 12.28 -11.62
CA GLU A 263 -5.82 10.97 -12.22
C GLU A 263 -5.34 11.07 -13.67
N ALA A 264 -5.97 11.95 -14.48
CA ALA A 264 -5.58 12.15 -15.87
C ALA A 264 -4.13 12.64 -16.02
N ALA A 265 -3.68 13.54 -15.13
CA ALA A 265 -2.30 14.02 -15.13
C ALA A 265 -1.32 12.93 -14.67
N TRP A 266 -1.71 12.09 -13.71
CA TRP A 266 -0.93 10.93 -13.31
C TRP A 266 -0.82 9.90 -14.44
N ILE A 267 -1.93 9.54 -15.10
CA ILE A 267 -1.94 8.61 -16.25
C ILE A 267 -0.97 9.11 -17.31
N ALA A 268 -1.06 10.37 -17.73
CA ALA A 268 -0.15 10.93 -18.73
C ALA A 268 1.32 10.85 -18.29
N ALA A 269 1.62 11.24 -17.04
CA ALA A 269 2.98 11.21 -16.50
C ALA A 269 3.56 9.79 -16.39
N ALA A 270 2.73 8.82 -15.99
CA ALA A 270 3.08 7.41 -15.94
C ALA A 270 3.28 6.84 -17.36
N THR A 271 2.42 7.18 -18.31
CA THR A 271 2.58 6.79 -19.72
C THR A 271 3.92 7.25 -20.29
N GLU A 272 4.30 8.52 -20.08
CA GLU A 272 5.59 9.02 -20.55
C GLU A 272 6.77 8.44 -19.76
N GLY A 273 6.60 8.24 -18.46
CA GLY A 273 7.62 7.64 -17.61
C GLY A 273 7.88 6.17 -17.91
N GLU A 274 6.91 5.43 -18.42
CA GLU A 274 7.11 4.04 -18.82
C GLU A 274 7.61 3.92 -20.27
N LEU A 275 7.01 4.65 -21.21
CA LEU A 275 7.35 4.53 -22.62
C LEU A 275 8.53 5.40 -23.06
N GLY A 276 8.77 6.53 -22.41
CA GLY A 276 9.70 7.56 -22.87
C GLY A 276 9.02 8.66 -23.69
N ALA A 277 9.61 9.86 -23.67
CA ALA A 277 9.08 11.06 -24.32
C ALA A 277 9.13 11.04 -25.85
N ASP A 278 9.82 10.07 -26.45
CA ASP A 278 9.96 9.83 -27.89
C ASP A 278 8.94 8.80 -28.43
N ALA A 279 8.17 8.16 -27.55
CA ALA A 279 7.26 7.09 -27.95
C ALA A 279 6.15 7.58 -28.88
N HIS A 280 5.73 6.73 -29.82
CA HIS A 280 4.66 7.05 -30.77
C HIS A 280 3.31 7.35 -30.07
N PRO A 281 2.49 8.30 -30.56
CA PRO A 281 1.20 8.65 -29.94
C PRO A 281 0.26 7.45 -29.72
N GLU A 282 0.17 6.54 -30.68
CA GLU A 282 -0.67 5.34 -30.55
C GLU A 282 -0.21 4.39 -29.43
N ALA A 283 1.10 4.25 -29.21
CA ALA A 283 1.62 3.49 -28.07
C ALA A 283 1.28 4.17 -26.74
N ARG A 284 1.32 5.52 -26.70
CA ARG A 284 0.91 6.29 -25.51
C ARG A 284 -0.58 6.14 -25.22
N ARG A 285 -1.43 6.23 -26.25
CA ARG A 285 -2.89 6.01 -26.15
C ARG A 285 -3.18 4.60 -25.60
N ALA A 286 -2.51 3.57 -26.12
CA ALA A 286 -2.68 2.20 -25.65
C ALA A 286 -2.28 2.04 -24.17
N LEU A 287 -1.10 2.50 -23.77
CA LEU A 287 -0.67 2.41 -22.37
C LEU A 287 -1.55 3.26 -21.43
N ALA A 288 -1.96 4.45 -21.85
CA ALA A 288 -2.85 5.29 -21.05
C ALA A 288 -4.19 4.60 -20.75
N ALA A 289 -4.77 3.89 -21.74
CA ALA A 289 -5.98 3.09 -21.54
C ALA A 289 -5.76 1.98 -20.49
N VAL A 290 -4.63 1.27 -20.55
CA VAL A 290 -4.27 0.24 -19.57
C VAL A 290 -4.08 0.84 -18.18
N LEU A 291 -3.36 1.95 -18.05
CA LEU A 291 -3.12 2.62 -16.77
C LEU A 291 -4.40 3.17 -16.13
N GLY A 292 -5.31 3.71 -16.94
CA GLY A 292 -6.64 4.11 -16.48
C GLY A 292 -7.40 2.92 -15.89
N ARG A 293 -7.43 1.80 -16.62
CA ARG A 293 -8.11 0.59 -16.17
C ARG A 293 -7.44 -0.07 -14.96
N TRP A 294 -6.11 -0.05 -14.91
CA TRP A 294 -5.32 -0.51 -13.78
C TRP A 294 -5.65 0.30 -12.53
N LEU A 295 -5.72 1.63 -12.64
CA LEU A 295 -6.00 2.53 -11.53
C LEU A 295 -7.38 2.25 -10.91
N GLU A 296 -8.40 2.00 -11.74
CA GLU A 296 -9.74 1.62 -11.28
C GLU A 296 -9.73 0.38 -10.37
N GLY A 297 -8.91 -0.62 -10.71
CA GLY A 297 -8.76 -1.85 -9.91
C GLY A 297 -7.88 -1.68 -8.66
N HIS A 298 -6.89 -0.80 -8.70
CA HIS A 298 -5.83 -0.72 -7.68
C HIS A 298 -6.08 0.31 -6.57
N ARG A 299 -7.18 1.10 -6.61
CA ARG A 299 -7.58 2.01 -5.52
C ARG A 299 -7.76 1.31 -4.15
N ARG A 300 -7.94 -0.01 -4.12
CA ARG A 300 -8.09 -0.81 -2.88
C ARG A 300 -6.77 -1.35 -2.30
N GLN A 301 -5.68 -1.30 -3.07
CA GLN A 301 -4.37 -1.88 -2.70
C GLN A 301 -3.40 -0.85 -2.12
N HIS A 302 -3.73 0.45 -2.21
CA HIS A 302 -2.94 1.55 -1.67
C HIS A 302 -3.79 2.41 -0.72
N PRO A 303 -3.69 2.22 0.61
CA PRO A 303 -4.39 3.07 1.58
C PRO A 303 -4.05 4.55 1.36
N GLY A 304 -5.07 5.38 1.12
CA GLY A 304 -4.91 6.81 0.86
C GLY A 304 -4.55 7.21 -0.58
N GLY A 305 -4.56 6.28 -1.55
CA GLY A 305 -4.32 6.59 -2.96
C GLY A 305 -2.86 6.98 -3.28
N VAL A 306 -1.92 6.58 -2.42
CA VAL A 306 -0.49 6.88 -2.59
C VAL A 306 0.17 5.84 -3.48
N LEU A 307 0.76 6.29 -4.59
CA LEU A 307 1.47 5.46 -5.54
C LEU A 307 2.99 5.67 -5.45
N CYS A 308 3.73 4.62 -5.78
CA CYS A 308 5.19 4.66 -5.89
C CYS A 308 5.61 5.06 -7.32
N PRO A 309 6.66 5.87 -7.52
CA PRO A 309 7.12 6.31 -8.83
C PRO A 309 7.97 5.25 -9.57
N LEU A 310 7.72 3.97 -9.30
CA LEU A 310 8.53 2.85 -9.77
C LEU A 310 7.69 1.81 -10.47
N THR A 311 8.38 0.87 -11.11
CA THR A 311 7.84 -0.29 -11.82
C THR A 311 6.91 -1.19 -10.99
N HIS A 312 6.77 -0.94 -9.68
CA HIS A 312 5.74 -1.59 -8.85
C HIS A 312 4.33 -1.00 -9.10
N CYS A 313 4.22 0.31 -9.35
CA CYS A 313 2.96 0.98 -9.68
C CYS A 313 3.02 1.46 -11.14
N ALA A 314 3.72 2.56 -11.38
CA ALA A 314 4.17 2.99 -12.69
C ALA A 314 5.33 3.98 -12.51
N VAL A 315 6.27 3.96 -13.44
CA VAL A 315 7.39 4.90 -13.45
C VAL A 315 6.88 6.30 -13.76
N VAL A 316 7.18 7.25 -12.87
CA VAL A 316 6.92 8.68 -13.08
C VAL A 316 8.26 9.41 -13.06
N ARG A 317 8.59 10.12 -14.16
CA ARG A 317 9.84 10.89 -14.29
C ARG A 317 9.65 12.41 -14.22
N GLY A 318 8.40 12.85 -14.15
CA GLY A 318 8.03 14.25 -14.17
C GLY A 318 6.63 14.44 -14.74
N THR A 319 6.26 15.69 -14.98
CA THR A 319 5.06 16.02 -15.73
C THR A 319 5.22 15.61 -17.19
N ALA A 320 4.18 15.01 -17.74
CA ALA A 320 4.14 14.61 -19.14
C ALA A 320 4.19 15.79 -20.11
N SER A 321 4.75 15.54 -21.28
CA SER A 321 4.68 16.47 -22.42
C SER A 321 3.23 16.72 -22.86
N PRO A 322 2.93 17.87 -23.50
CA PRO A 322 1.59 18.16 -24.03
C PRO A 322 1.07 17.08 -24.97
N GLY A 323 1.94 16.50 -25.81
CA GLY A 323 1.58 15.42 -26.72
C GLY A 323 1.14 14.15 -25.98
N THR A 324 1.80 13.80 -24.87
CA THR A 324 1.37 12.66 -24.04
C THR A 324 0.07 12.95 -23.29
N VAL A 325 -0.13 14.18 -22.82
CA VAL A 325 -1.41 14.59 -22.20
C VAL A 325 -2.56 14.45 -23.21
N GLN A 326 -2.36 14.90 -24.45
CA GLN A 326 -3.36 14.75 -25.51
C GLN A 326 -3.62 13.27 -25.84
N ALA A 327 -2.57 12.46 -25.97
CA ALA A 327 -2.70 11.03 -26.21
C ALA A 327 -3.45 10.30 -25.07
N ALA A 328 -3.15 10.63 -23.82
CA ALA A 328 -3.83 10.04 -22.67
C ALA A 328 -5.30 10.45 -22.61
N ALA A 329 -5.64 11.69 -22.93
CA ALA A 329 -7.04 12.14 -23.01
C ALA A 329 -7.81 11.48 -24.16
N ALA A 330 -7.12 11.12 -25.25
CA ALA A 330 -7.68 10.45 -26.41
C ALA A 330 -7.51 8.91 -26.37
N SER A 331 -7.16 8.33 -25.21
CA SER A 331 -7.01 6.88 -25.09
C SER A 331 -8.35 6.18 -25.30
N PRO A 332 -8.40 5.07 -26.06
CA PRO A 332 -9.65 4.34 -26.26
C PRO A 332 -10.17 3.73 -24.95
N PRO A 333 -11.49 3.51 -24.84
CA PRO A 333 -12.04 2.73 -23.74
C PRO A 333 -11.48 1.30 -23.78
N LEU A 334 -11.17 0.75 -22.62
CA LEU A 334 -10.64 -0.60 -22.49
C LEU A 334 -11.62 -1.48 -21.69
N ASP A 335 -12.42 -2.26 -22.42
CA ASP A 335 -13.27 -3.28 -21.83
C ASP A 335 -12.43 -4.50 -21.43
N LEU A 336 -11.89 -4.44 -20.22
CA LEU A 336 -11.03 -5.46 -19.63
C LEU A 336 -11.42 -5.62 -18.15
N ASP A 337 -11.33 -6.82 -17.57
CA ASP A 337 -11.43 -6.92 -16.10
C ASP A 337 -10.27 -6.15 -15.46
N VAL A 338 -10.58 -5.22 -14.55
CA VAL A 338 -9.59 -4.36 -13.87
C VAL A 338 -8.49 -5.15 -13.18
N ARG A 339 -8.75 -6.41 -12.80
CA ARG A 339 -7.77 -7.31 -12.17
C ARG A 339 -6.65 -7.72 -13.10
N TRP A 340 -6.86 -7.68 -14.42
CA TRP A 340 -5.93 -8.17 -15.44
C TRP A 340 -5.33 -7.05 -16.30
N ALA A 341 -5.54 -5.79 -15.92
CA ALA A 341 -5.00 -4.61 -16.60
C ALA A 341 -3.49 -4.43 -16.35
N PHE A 342 -2.69 -5.40 -16.78
CA PHE A 342 -1.24 -5.41 -16.59
C PHE A 342 -0.49 -4.95 -17.84
N PHE A 343 0.72 -4.46 -17.66
CA PHE A 343 1.66 -4.14 -18.72
C PHE A 343 3.08 -4.55 -18.31
N THR A 344 3.94 -4.80 -19.28
CA THR A 344 5.30 -5.30 -19.04
C THR A 344 6.29 -4.62 -19.98
N GLY A 345 7.53 -4.43 -19.53
CA GLY A 345 8.53 -3.66 -20.30
C GLY A 345 8.86 -4.31 -21.63
N SER A 346 9.12 -5.62 -21.63
CA SER A 346 9.27 -6.41 -22.85
C SER A 346 8.78 -7.84 -22.63
N GLY A 347 8.05 -8.40 -23.60
CA GLY A 347 7.69 -9.82 -23.62
C GLY A 347 8.79 -10.71 -24.20
N GLY A 348 9.77 -10.16 -24.93
CA GLY A 348 10.81 -10.93 -25.62
C GLY A 348 10.27 -12.01 -26.58
N GLY A 349 9.08 -11.79 -27.15
CA GLY A 349 8.37 -12.80 -27.96
C GLY A 349 7.66 -13.90 -27.18
N ARG A 350 7.70 -13.88 -25.84
CA ARG A 350 7.07 -14.88 -24.97
C ARG A 350 6.14 -14.21 -23.96
N PRO A 351 4.93 -13.81 -24.37
CA PRO A 351 3.91 -13.38 -23.43
C PRO A 351 3.47 -14.54 -22.54
N LEU A 352 3.05 -14.23 -21.32
CA LEU A 352 2.48 -15.16 -20.36
C LEU A 352 1.05 -14.75 -20.02
N SER A 353 0.25 -15.72 -19.62
CA SER A 353 -1.10 -15.50 -19.07
C SER A 353 -1.06 -15.11 -17.58
N PRO A 354 -2.12 -14.47 -17.07
CA PRO A 354 -2.30 -14.27 -15.64
C PRO A 354 -2.25 -15.58 -14.84
N ARG A 355 -2.83 -16.66 -15.39
CA ARG A 355 -2.80 -17.97 -14.72
C ARG A 355 -1.39 -18.53 -14.60
N GLU A 356 -0.57 -18.43 -15.64
CA GLU A 356 0.83 -18.87 -15.59
C GLU A 356 1.65 -18.10 -14.55
N VAL A 357 1.36 -16.83 -14.33
CA VAL A 357 2.16 -15.99 -13.41
C VAL A 357 1.65 -16.03 -11.98
N TRP A 358 0.34 -15.90 -11.78
CA TRP A 358 -0.29 -15.75 -10.45
C TRP A 358 -1.19 -16.91 -10.05
N GLY A 359 -1.36 -17.93 -10.92
CA GLY A 359 -2.19 -19.10 -10.65
C GLY A 359 -3.69 -18.84 -10.71
N GLU A 360 -4.10 -17.71 -11.25
CA GLU A 360 -5.50 -17.27 -11.32
C GLU A 360 -5.74 -16.38 -12.54
N GLY A 361 -7.00 -16.27 -12.94
CA GLY A 361 -7.41 -15.47 -14.09
C GLY A 361 -7.38 -16.24 -15.41
N PRO A 362 -7.39 -15.50 -16.54
CA PRO A 362 -7.41 -16.05 -17.88
C PRO A 362 -6.24 -17.01 -18.15
N GLU A 363 -6.53 -18.09 -18.87
CA GLU A 363 -5.52 -19.07 -19.33
C GLU A 363 -4.81 -18.61 -20.61
N ALA A 364 -5.52 -17.91 -21.49
CA ALA A 364 -4.94 -17.43 -22.73
C ALA A 364 -3.94 -16.30 -22.43
N SER A 365 -2.72 -16.40 -22.96
CA SER A 365 -1.80 -15.28 -23.00
C SER A 365 -2.26 -14.23 -24.01
N GLY A 366 -1.92 -12.97 -23.77
CA GLY A 366 -1.99 -11.95 -24.80
C GLY A 366 -0.94 -12.14 -25.89
N GLY A 367 -1.00 -11.30 -26.93
CA GLY A 367 0.03 -11.22 -27.96
C GLY A 367 1.20 -10.32 -27.56
N ALA A 368 2.42 -10.75 -27.85
CA ALA A 368 3.62 -9.91 -27.79
C ALA A 368 4.60 -10.36 -28.87
N ALA A 369 4.54 -9.74 -30.05
CA ALA A 369 5.45 -10.03 -31.14
C ALA A 369 6.91 -9.76 -30.74
N GLU A 370 7.83 -10.56 -31.28
CA GLU A 370 9.27 -10.28 -31.19
C GLU A 370 9.58 -8.95 -31.88
N VAL A 371 10.31 -8.09 -31.17
CA VAL A 371 10.72 -6.78 -31.68
C VAL A 371 12.17 -6.89 -32.15
N PRO A 372 12.47 -6.68 -33.44
CA PRO A 372 13.84 -6.70 -33.94
C PRO A 372 14.75 -5.76 -33.16
N GLY A 373 15.90 -6.26 -32.71
CA GLY A 373 16.87 -5.47 -31.95
C GLY A 373 16.50 -5.20 -30.49
N ASP A 374 15.40 -5.74 -29.97
CA ASP A 374 15.13 -5.67 -28.53
C ASP A 374 16.19 -6.47 -27.75
N ARG A 375 16.92 -5.77 -26.87
CA ARG A 375 17.97 -6.35 -26.02
C ARG A 375 17.45 -7.45 -25.08
N TRP A 376 16.13 -7.56 -24.92
CA TRP A 376 15.50 -8.57 -24.08
C TRP A 376 14.94 -9.76 -24.87
N LEU A 377 15.20 -9.88 -26.19
CA LEU A 377 14.82 -11.07 -26.96
C LEU A 377 15.40 -12.37 -26.39
N ALA A 378 16.57 -12.29 -25.77
CA ALA A 378 17.17 -13.37 -25.00
C ALA A 378 18.11 -12.80 -23.94
N TRP A 379 18.17 -13.46 -22.78
CA TRP A 379 19.15 -13.15 -21.74
C TRP A 379 19.56 -14.40 -20.98
N GLU A 380 20.79 -14.38 -20.46
CA GLU A 380 21.29 -15.38 -19.52
C GLU A 380 21.77 -14.69 -18.24
N ARG A 381 21.48 -15.26 -17.07
CA ARG A 381 21.94 -14.76 -15.77
C ARG A 381 22.41 -15.91 -14.90
N ARG A 382 23.48 -15.69 -14.15
CA ARG A 382 23.99 -16.63 -13.14
C ARG A 382 23.80 -16.02 -11.76
N LEU A 383 23.05 -16.70 -10.90
CA LEU A 383 22.93 -16.37 -9.48
C LEU A 383 23.86 -17.32 -8.70
N PRO A 384 24.89 -16.80 -7.99
CA PRO A 384 25.77 -17.61 -7.16
C PRO A 384 25.00 -18.38 -6.08
N ALA A 385 25.57 -19.48 -5.59
CA ALA A 385 24.95 -20.35 -4.58
C ALA A 385 24.45 -19.60 -3.33
N VAL A 386 25.18 -18.57 -2.88
CA VAL A 386 24.75 -17.70 -1.76
C VAL A 386 23.46 -16.95 -2.03
N GLN A 387 23.24 -16.49 -3.27
CA GLN A 387 22.01 -15.83 -3.69
C GLN A 387 20.87 -16.84 -3.78
N VAL A 388 21.12 -18.02 -4.33
CA VAL A 388 20.15 -19.13 -4.38
C VAL A 388 19.71 -19.53 -2.98
N ALA A 389 20.65 -19.69 -2.04
CA ALA A 389 20.35 -20.00 -0.65
C ALA A 389 19.51 -18.91 0.03
N ALA A 390 19.76 -17.64 -0.27
CA ALA A 390 18.94 -16.54 0.22
C ALA A 390 17.51 -16.60 -0.35
N LEU A 391 17.35 -16.88 -1.65
CA LEU A 391 16.02 -17.03 -2.24
C LEU A 391 15.22 -18.19 -1.63
N LYS A 392 15.87 -19.32 -1.34
CA LYS A 392 15.24 -20.46 -0.65
C LYS A 392 14.72 -20.11 0.74
N ARG A 393 15.34 -19.16 1.44
CA ARG A 393 14.88 -18.67 2.76
C ARG A 393 13.77 -17.63 2.63
N ASP A 394 13.89 -16.76 1.62
CA ASP A 394 13.00 -15.61 1.46
C ASP A 394 11.67 -15.98 0.76
N VAL A 395 11.60 -17.14 0.09
CA VAL A 395 10.43 -17.57 -0.67
C VAL A 395 9.98 -18.96 -0.22
N ALA A 396 8.71 -19.10 0.13
CA ALA A 396 8.12 -20.39 0.45
C ALA A 396 7.88 -21.23 -0.82
N PRO A 397 8.15 -22.54 -0.80
CA PRO A 397 7.79 -23.43 -1.91
C PRO A 397 6.27 -23.61 -2.00
N GLY A 398 5.79 -23.92 -3.20
CA GLY A 398 4.37 -24.09 -3.50
C GLY A 398 3.97 -23.39 -4.79
N LEU A 399 3.03 -24.01 -5.52
CA LEU A 399 2.44 -23.47 -6.73
C LEU A 399 0.93 -23.53 -6.63
N LYS A 400 0.26 -22.51 -7.17
CA LYS A 400 -1.16 -22.59 -7.49
C LYS A 400 -1.36 -23.39 -8.80
N PRO A 401 -2.55 -23.96 -9.05
CA PRO A 401 -2.85 -24.65 -10.30
C PRO A 401 -2.58 -23.77 -11.53
N GLY A 402 -1.85 -24.32 -12.52
CA GLY A 402 -1.48 -23.62 -13.75
C GLY A 402 -0.36 -22.59 -13.62
N GLN A 403 0.16 -22.34 -12.42
CA GLN A 403 1.26 -21.39 -12.19
C GLN A 403 2.62 -21.99 -12.58
N ARG A 404 3.45 -21.21 -13.27
CA ARG A 404 4.83 -21.60 -13.61
C ARG A 404 5.69 -21.69 -12.35
N GLY A 405 6.40 -22.80 -12.23
CA GLY A 405 7.32 -23.05 -11.13
C GLY A 405 8.74 -23.39 -11.58
N LEU A 406 9.68 -23.20 -10.67
CA LEU A 406 11.08 -23.55 -10.86
C LEU A 406 11.61 -24.23 -9.59
N ARG A 407 12.41 -25.30 -9.76
CA ARG A 407 13.10 -25.97 -8.64
C ARG A 407 14.50 -25.41 -8.50
N LEU A 408 14.94 -25.25 -7.25
CA LEU A 408 16.30 -24.83 -6.91
C LEU A 408 17.07 -26.03 -6.36
N GLY A 409 17.49 -26.92 -7.26
CA GLY A 409 18.01 -28.24 -6.93
C GLY A 409 16.89 -29.13 -6.40
N GLU A 410 17.10 -29.80 -5.27
CA GLU A 410 16.07 -30.63 -4.64
C GLU A 410 14.91 -29.85 -3.98
N SER A 411 15.04 -28.52 -3.88
CA SER A 411 14.08 -27.68 -3.20
C SER A 411 13.06 -27.05 -4.17
N GLY A 412 11.82 -26.89 -3.72
CA GLY A 412 10.71 -26.37 -4.52
C GLY A 412 9.73 -27.47 -4.97
N PRO A 413 8.83 -27.16 -5.92
CA PRO A 413 8.87 -26.00 -6.81
C PRO A 413 8.49 -24.68 -6.13
N TYR A 414 9.05 -23.59 -6.64
CA TYR A 414 8.73 -22.22 -6.25
C TYR A 414 8.06 -21.49 -7.41
N ALA A 415 7.08 -20.63 -7.12
CA ALA A 415 6.52 -19.74 -8.15
C ALA A 415 7.61 -18.82 -8.72
N VAL A 416 7.74 -18.79 -10.05
CA VAL A 416 8.78 -17.99 -10.73
C VAL A 416 8.66 -16.51 -10.39
N GLU A 417 7.44 -15.97 -10.35
CA GLU A 417 7.19 -14.57 -9.97
C GLU A 417 7.66 -14.25 -8.55
N ALA A 418 7.46 -15.17 -7.61
CA ALA A 418 7.89 -14.96 -6.23
C ALA A 418 9.43 -14.91 -6.13
N LEU A 419 10.12 -15.81 -6.83
CA LEU A 419 11.58 -15.79 -6.94
C LEU A 419 12.09 -14.51 -7.63
N ARG A 420 11.47 -14.11 -8.74
CA ARG A 420 11.83 -12.88 -9.48
C ARG A 420 11.69 -11.64 -8.62
N LEU A 421 10.57 -11.51 -7.90
CA LEU A 421 10.32 -10.38 -6.99
C LEU A 421 11.31 -10.37 -5.81
N ALA A 422 11.61 -11.53 -5.22
CA ALA A 422 12.59 -11.65 -4.14
C ALA A 422 14.00 -11.28 -4.62
N ALA A 423 14.42 -11.80 -5.78
CA ALA A 423 15.70 -11.47 -6.41
C ALA A 423 15.78 -9.98 -6.76
N GLY A 424 14.71 -9.40 -7.32
CA GLY A 424 14.64 -7.98 -7.67
C GLY A 424 14.79 -7.05 -6.47
N ARG A 425 14.11 -7.36 -5.35
CA ARG A 425 14.23 -6.59 -4.10
C ARG A 425 15.60 -6.71 -3.45
N ARG A 426 16.25 -7.87 -3.57
CA ARG A 426 17.48 -8.18 -2.82
C ARG A 426 18.77 -7.89 -3.60
N PHE A 427 18.79 -8.22 -4.88
CA PHE A 427 19.98 -8.20 -5.73
C PHE A 427 19.87 -7.21 -6.89
N GLY A 428 18.70 -6.57 -7.05
CA GLY A 428 18.39 -5.68 -8.16
C GLY A 428 17.65 -6.39 -9.28
N TRP A 429 16.81 -5.62 -9.98
CA TRP A 429 15.86 -6.11 -10.98
C TRP A 429 16.51 -6.77 -12.20
N THR A 430 17.79 -6.56 -12.45
CA THR A 430 18.53 -7.18 -13.56
C THR A 430 19.05 -8.58 -13.25
N ALA A 431 19.03 -9.01 -11.98
CA ALA A 431 19.47 -10.34 -11.57
C ALA A 431 18.52 -11.44 -12.08
N TRP A 432 17.21 -11.15 -12.09
CA TRP A 432 16.17 -12.01 -12.64
C TRP A 432 15.22 -11.18 -13.51
N PRO A 433 15.55 -10.99 -14.81
CA PRO A 433 14.87 -10.02 -15.65
C PRO A 433 13.37 -10.27 -15.86
N SER A 434 12.95 -11.52 -16.00
CA SER A 434 11.57 -11.83 -16.39
C SER A 434 11.05 -13.19 -15.92
N ASN A 435 9.74 -13.41 -16.10
CA ASN A 435 9.07 -14.68 -15.76
C ASN A 435 9.10 -15.71 -16.89
N ALA A 436 9.26 -15.27 -18.14
CA ALA A 436 9.44 -16.15 -19.29
C ALA A 436 10.89 -16.68 -19.33
N CYS A 437 11.23 -17.49 -18.34
CA CYS A 437 12.54 -18.11 -18.20
C CYS A 437 12.44 -19.57 -17.78
N GLU A 438 13.59 -20.23 -17.87
CA GLU A 438 13.93 -21.55 -17.36
C GLU A 438 15.22 -21.41 -16.54
N GLY A 439 15.49 -22.37 -15.67
CA GLY A 439 16.72 -22.36 -14.89
C GLY A 439 17.17 -23.72 -14.42
N GLU A 440 18.49 -23.84 -14.29
CA GLU A 440 19.19 -25.07 -13.95
C GLU A 440 20.19 -24.78 -12.85
N VAL A 441 20.12 -25.54 -11.75
CA VAL A 441 21.12 -25.47 -10.69
C VAL A 441 22.32 -26.30 -11.10
N GLN A 442 23.48 -25.65 -11.05
CA GLN A 442 24.78 -26.20 -11.40
C GLN A 442 25.39 -26.97 -10.21
N PRO A 443 26.40 -27.83 -10.43
CA PRO A 443 27.04 -28.61 -9.36
C PRO A 443 27.63 -27.77 -8.22
N ASP A 444 28.05 -26.54 -8.49
CA ASP A 444 28.55 -25.58 -7.49
C ASP A 444 27.42 -24.87 -6.70
N GLY A 445 26.16 -25.26 -6.93
CA GLY A 445 24.97 -24.70 -6.29
C GLY A 445 24.49 -23.38 -6.89
N ALA A 446 25.16 -22.85 -7.92
CA ALA A 446 24.70 -21.65 -8.62
C ALA A 446 23.50 -21.98 -9.53
N LEU A 447 22.62 -21.00 -9.74
CA LEU A 447 21.50 -21.11 -10.68
C LEU A 447 21.85 -20.38 -11.97
N VAL A 448 21.80 -21.08 -13.10
CA VAL A 448 21.87 -20.46 -14.44
C VAL A 448 20.45 -20.33 -14.97
N LEU A 449 20.05 -19.09 -15.26
CA LEU A 449 18.76 -18.74 -15.82
C LEU A 449 18.91 -18.34 -17.28
N ARG A 450 18.02 -18.84 -18.13
CA ARG A 450 17.87 -18.40 -19.52
C ARG A 450 16.43 -17.97 -19.74
N GLY A 451 16.23 -16.81 -20.34
CA GLY A 451 14.89 -16.28 -20.49
C GLY A 451 14.78 -15.18 -21.51
N ARG A 452 13.57 -14.62 -21.57
CA ARG A 452 13.15 -13.63 -22.58
C ARG A 452 12.25 -12.56 -21.95
N GLY A 453 12.39 -11.33 -22.40
CA GLY A 453 11.63 -10.19 -21.92
C GLY A 453 12.18 -9.56 -20.63
N TRP A 454 11.42 -8.60 -20.12
CA TRP A 454 11.70 -7.80 -18.94
C TRP A 454 10.39 -7.48 -18.20
N GLY A 455 10.28 -7.92 -16.95
CA GLY A 455 9.06 -7.83 -16.14
C GLY A 455 8.29 -9.15 -16.08
N HIS A 456 7.01 -9.11 -15.73
CA HIS A 456 6.21 -10.33 -15.53
C HIS A 456 5.73 -11.01 -16.83
N ASN A 457 5.95 -10.41 -18.02
CA ASN A 457 5.53 -10.91 -19.33
C ASN A 457 4.01 -10.95 -19.59
N VAL A 458 3.18 -10.26 -18.80
CA VAL A 458 1.70 -10.34 -18.90
C VAL A 458 1.12 -9.02 -19.40
N GLY A 459 0.09 -9.10 -20.26
CA GLY A 459 -0.68 -7.97 -20.75
C GLY A 459 0.07 -7.15 -21.80
N LEU A 460 -0.06 -5.82 -21.77
CA LEU A 460 0.52 -4.94 -22.77
C LEU A 460 2.06 -4.95 -22.71
N CYS A 461 2.73 -5.48 -23.74
CA CYS A 461 4.17 -5.36 -23.91
C CYS A 461 4.56 -3.98 -24.45
N LEU A 462 5.29 -3.18 -23.67
CA LEU A 462 5.66 -1.81 -24.05
C LEU A 462 6.58 -1.76 -25.29
N ALA A 463 7.54 -2.68 -25.39
CA ALA A 463 8.40 -2.81 -26.56
C ALA A 463 7.59 -3.11 -27.83
N THR A 464 6.68 -4.10 -27.76
CA THR A 464 5.80 -4.46 -28.88
C THR A 464 4.85 -3.30 -29.22
N ALA A 465 4.28 -2.61 -28.23
CA ALA A 465 3.41 -1.46 -28.47
C ALA A 465 4.13 -0.34 -29.23
N ARG A 466 5.38 -0.01 -28.85
CA ARG A 466 6.22 0.96 -29.58
C ARG A 466 6.47 0.50 -31.02
N PHE A 467 6.82 -0.78 -31.20
CA PHE A 467 7.12 -1.35 -32.50
C PHE A 467 5.90 -1.36 -33.44
N ARG A 468 4.75 -1.86 -32.98
CA ARG A 468 3.50 -1.91 -33.74
C ARG A 468 2.99 -0.51 -34.08
N ALA A 469 3.07 0.43 -33.14
CA ALA A 469 2.71 1.82 -33.40
C ALA A 469 3.60 2.45 -34.49
N ALA A 470 4.91 2.16 -34.50
CA ALA A 470 5.82 2.60 -35.56
C ALA A 470 5.52 1.94 -36.93
N GLN A 471 4.85 0.80 -36.95
CA GLN A 471 4.33 0.15 -38.16
C GLN A 471 2.94 0.67 -38.58
N GLY A 472 2.40 1.68 -37.89
CA GLY A 472 1.10 2.27 -38.21
C GLY A 472 -0.10 1.60 -37.52
N ALA A 473 0.12 0.68 -36.58
CA ALA A 473 -0.98 0.11 -35.81
C ALA A 473 -1.61 1.15 -34.87
N THR A 474 -2.94 1.15 -34.78
CA THR A 474 -3.67 2.03 -33.84
C THR A 474 -3.64 1.47 -32.42
N ALA A 475 -3.93 2.31 -31.43
CA ALA A 475 -4.02 1.93 -30.03
C ALA A 475 -5.02 0.79 -29.80
N GLU A 476 -6.15 0.81 -30.50
CA GLU A 476 -7.19 -0.21 -30.42
C GLU A 476 -6.67 -1.56 -30.95
N GLN A 477 -5.93 -1.56 -32.06
CA GLN A 477 -5.30 -2.78 -32.59
C GLN A 477 -4.25 -3.34 -31.63
N ILE A 478 -3.39 -2.47 -31.09
CA ILE A 478 -2.36 -2.84 -30.10
C ILE A 478 -3.00 -3.46 -28.86
N LEU A 479 -4.09 -2.86 -28.35
CA LEU A 479 -4.81 -3.38 -27.19
C LEU A 479 -5.52 -4.69 -27.48
N ALA A 480 -6.12 -4.84 -28.66
CA ALA A 480 -6.78 -6.09 -29.07
C ALA A 480 -5.78 -7.25 -29.21
N GLU A 481 -4.56 -6.98 -29.69
CA GLU A 481 -3.46 -7.94 -29.71
C GLU A 481 -2.99 -8.30 -28.30
N ALA A 482 -2.86 -7.31 -27.41
CA ALA A 482 -2.36 -7.51 -26.05
C ALA A 482 -3.36 -8.22 -25.11
N PHE A 483 -4.66 -8.03 -25.32
CA PHE A 483 -5.71 -8.51 -24.42
C PHE A 483 -6.80 -9.30 -25.17
N PRO A 484 -6.75 -10.64 -25.12
CA PRO A 484 -7.77 -11.49 -25.71
C PRO A 484 -9.15 -11.25 -25.09
N VAL A 485 -10.21 -11.59 -25.84
CA VAL A 485 -11.62 -11.45 -25.38
C VAL A 485 -11.88 -12.22 -24.07
N SER A 486 -11.15 -13.30 -23.81
CA SER A 486 -11.26 -14.09 -22.57
C SER A 486 -10.82 -13.34 -21.30
N TRP A 487 -10.21 -12.15 -21.43
CA TRP A 487 -9.81 -11.32 -20.29
C TRP A 487 -10.86 -10.28 -19.89
N ARG A 488 -11.94 -10.16 -20.68
CA ARG A 488 -13.08 -9.29 -20.38
C ARG A 488 -13.84 -9.83 -19.17
N LYS A 489 -14.67 -8.98 -18.58
CA LYS A 489 -15.61 -9.45 -17.53
C LYS A 489 -16.58 -10.45 -18.17
N PRO A 490 -16.85 -11.59 -17.52
CA PRO A 490 -17.93 -12.49 -17.96
C PRO A 490 -19.29 -11.80 -17.89
#